data_AF-A8F9C9-F1
#
_entry.id   AF-A8F9C9-F1
#
_cell.length_a   1.000
_cell.length_b   1.000
_cell.length_c   1.000
_cell.angle_alpha   90.00
_cell.angle_beta   90.00
_cell.angle_gamma   90.00
#
_symmetry.space_group_name_H-M   'P 1'
#
loop_
_entity.id
_entity.type
_entity.pdbx_description
1 polymer ?
#
loop_
_entity_poly.entity_id
_entity_poly.type
_entity_poly.pdbx_seq_one_letter_code
_entity_poly.pdbx_strand_id
1 'polypeptide(L)'
;MKSRDLVRFFFSVLAVGAVITSVVGFALEWGKYQKLFISFEILEIASVLFWFIGVGMIFSVISQMGFVVFLTVHRFALEIFRSHSLWNTIQLFLVIFVLFDLAYLRFLFFGENESFLPYLWLPVFIGVFALIVSYFKQQQSSKKTFVSAMFLMVVITALEWFPALRVNEEDWLYLMLFPLLGCNAFQLLAMPRFSKAKAT
;
A
#
# COMPACT_ATOMS: atom_id res chain seq x y z
N MET A 1 19.34 -12.17 -1.22
CA MET A 1 19.13 -11.99 0.24
C MET A 1 19.47 -13.30 0.93
N LYS A 2 20.09 -13.27 2.12
CA LYS A 2 20.24 -14.48 2.94
C LYS A 2 18.90 -14.78 3.63
N SER A 3 18.64 -16.05 3.98
CA SER A 3 17.41 -16.48 4.65
C SER A 3 17.07 -15.62 5.89
N ARG A 4 18.08 -15.33 6.72
CA ARG A 4 17.92 -14.47 7.90
C ARG A 4 17.42 -13.06 7.58
N ASP A 5 17.89 -12.46 6.49
CA ASP A 5 17.51 -11.09 6.12
C ASP A 5 16.11 -11.04 5.49
N LEU A 6 15.71 -12.13 4.81
CA LEU A 6 14.35 -12.32 4.33
C LEU A 6 13.35 -12.42 5.50
N VAL A 7 13.66 -13.23 6.51
CA VAL A 7 12.84 -13.36 7.71
C VAL A 7 12.72 -12.02 8.45
N ARG A 8 13.84 -11.30 8.60
CA ARG A 8 13.82 -9.95 9.21
C ARG A 8 12.99 -8.96 8.41
N PHE A 9 13.09 -8.99 7.08
CA PHE A 9 12.28 -8.14 6.21
C PHE A 9 10.80 -8.46 6.37
N PHE A 10 10.41 -9.74 6.30
CA PHE A 10 9.03 -10.20 6.51
C PHE A 10 8.44 -9.67 7.82
N PHE A 11 9.10 -9.90 8.95
CA PHE A 11 8.62 -9.45 10.26
C PHE A 11 8.65 -7.92 10.41
N SER A 12 9.55 -7.23 9.72
CA SER A 12 9.57 -5.75 9.72
C SER A 12 8.34 -5.19 9.00
N VAL A 13 7.97 -5.74 7.84
CA VAL A 13 6.76 -5.33 7.12
C VAL A 13 5.51 -5.71 7.92
N LEU A 14 5.53 -6.88 8.58
CA LEU A 14 4.45 -7.33 9.46
C LEU A 14 4.20 -6.34 10.60
N ALA A 15 5.28 -5.86 11.24
CA ALA A 15 5.22 -4.85 12.28
C ALA A 15 4.71 -3.50 11.75
N VAL A 16 5.10 -3.09 10.54
CA VAL A 16 4.60 -1.86 9.91
C VAL A 16 3.08 -1.93 9.72
N GLY A 17 2.56 -3.05 9.20
CA GLY A 17 1.12 -3.24 9.05
C GLY A 17 0.39 -3.19 10.38
N ALA A 18 0.87 -3.93 11.38
CA ALA A 18 0.30 -3.92 12.73
C ALA A 18 0.24 -2.50 13.33
N VAL A 19 1.36 -1.77 13.30
CA VAL A 19 1.44 -0.41 13.88
C VAL A 19 0.50 0.56 13.15
N ILE A 20 0.52 0.58 11.82
CA ILE A 20 -0.31 1.51 11.06
C ILE A 20 -1.79 1.20 11.26
N THR A 21 -2.20 -0.07 11.19
CA THR A 21 -3.61 -0.44 11.41
C THR A 21 -4.06 -0.16 12.83
N SER A 22 -3.22 -0.36 13.85
CA SER A 22 -3.57 0.03 15.22
C SER A 22 -3.83 1.53 15.34
N VAL A 23 -2.94 2.36 14.80
CA VAL A 23 -3.11 3.83 14.86
C VAL A 23 -4.35 4.27 14.07
N VAL A 24 -4.49 3.78 12.85
CA VAL A 24 -5.60 4.15 11.95
C VAL A 24 -6.94 3.63 12.49
N GLY A 25 -6.99 2.40 12.99
CA GLY A 25 -8.22 1.81 13.54
C GLY A 25 -8.76 2.56 14.75
N PHE A 26 -7.89 2.94 15.68
CA PHE A 26 -8.31 3.81 16.79
C PHE A 26 -8.71 5.21 16.33
N ALA A 27 -8.07 5.75 15.29
CA ALA A 27 -8.40 7.08 14.77
C ALA A 27 -9.76 7.10 14.05
N LEU A 28 -10.06 6.08 13.23
CA LEU A 28 -11.33 5.97 12.50
C LEU A 28 -12.50 5.74 13.45
N GLU A 29 -12.36 4.78 14.38
CA GLU A 29 -13.39 4.46 15.35
C GLU A 29 -13.22 5.23 16.68
N TRP A 30 -12.59 6.42 16.64
CA TRP A 30 -12.30 7.18 17.86
C TRP A 30 -13.57 7.50 18.66
N GLY A 31 -14.66 7.84 17.98
CA GLY A 31 -15.96 8.11 18.61
C GLY A 31 -16.47 6.94 19.48
N LYS A 32 -16.15 5.70 19.10
CA LYS A 32 -16.52 4.47 19.81
C LYS A 32 -15.54 4.14 20.93
N TYR A 33 -14.25 4.22 20.67
CA TYR A 33 -13.22 3.77 21.63
C TYR A 33 -12.80 4.84 22.64
N GLN A 34 -13.06 6.13 22.40
CA GLN A 34 -12.67 7.21 23.33
C GLN A 34 -13.14 6.98 24.78
N LYS A 35 -14.31 6.37 24.97
CA LYS A 35 -14.86 6.13 26.31
C LYS A 35 -13.97 5.19 27.11
N LEU A 36 -13.40 4.16 26.46
CA LEU A 36 -12.48 3.20 27.08
C LEU A 36 -11.21 3.89 27.60
N PHE A 37 -10.71 4.89 26.87
CA PHE A 37 -9.54 5.67 27.28
C PHE A 37 -9.86 6.62 28.44
N ILE A 38 -11.06 7.20 28.47
CA ILE A 38 -11.51 8.08 29.56
C ILE A 38 -11.77 7.27 30.85
N SER A 39 -12.38 6.09 30.73
CA SER A 39 -12.66 5.20 31.87
C SER A 39 -11.45 4.36 32.31
N PHE A 40 -10.32 4.47 31.62
CA PHE A 40 -9.10 3.67 31.86
C PHE A 40 -9.35 2.16 31.87
N GLU A 41 -10.16 1.68 30.92
CA GLU A 41 -10.46 0.25 30.73
C GLU A 41 -9.32 -0.46 29.97
N ILE A 42 -8.20 -0.65 30.66
CA ILE A 42 -6.93 -1.15 30.07
C ILE A 42 -7.13 -2.49 29.34
N LEU A 43 -7.93 -3.41 29.90
CA LEU A 43 -8.15 -4.72 29.31
C LEU A 43 -8.92 -4.65 27.98
N GLU A 44 -9.88 -3.72 27.87
CA GLU A 44 -10.64 -3.52 26.64
C GLU A 44 -9.80 -2.84 25.58
N ILE A 45 -9.04 -1.80 25.96
CA ILE A 45 -8.08 -1.13 25.07
C ILE A 45 -7.07 -2.15 24.52
N ALA A 46 -6.53 -3.02 25.37
CA ALA A 46 -5.60 -4.07 24.95
C ALA A 46 -6.24 -5.08 23.99
N SER A 47 -7.50 -5.46 24.22
CA SER A 47 -8.26 -6.36 23.35
C SER A 47 -8.48 -5.76 21.96
N VAL A 48 -8.88 -4.48 21.90
CA VAL A 48 -9.08 -3.76 20.63
C VAL A 48 -7.74 -3.55 19.91
N LEU A 49 -6.69 -3.20 20.64
CA LEU A 49 -5.34 -3.08 20.07
C LEU A 49 -4.87 -4.41 19.47
N PHE A 50 -5.07 -5.52 20.18
CA PHE A 50 -4.73 -6.86 19.69
C PHE A 50 -5.49 -7.21 18.42
N TRP A 51 -6.78 -6.86 18.34
CA TRP A 51 -7.58 -7.02 17.13
C TRP A 51 -6.98 -6.24 15.95
N PHE A 52 -6.69 -4.96 16.12
CA PHE A 52 -6.10 -4.15 15.05
C PHE A 52 -4.69 -4.60 14.65
N ILE A 53 -3.89 -5.09 15.60
CA ILE A 53 -2.62 -5.74 15.29
C ILE A 53 -2.85 -6.94 14.37
N GLY A 54 -3.79 -7.82 14.72
CA GLY A 54 -4.15 -8.99 13.90
C GLY A 54 -4.55 -8.61 12.47
N VAL A 55 -5.47 -7.65 12.35
CA VAL A 55 -5.92 -7.13 11.04
C VAL A 55 -4.76 -6.50 10.25
N GLY A 56 -3.91 -5.71 10.89
CA GLY A 56 -2.76 -5.09 10.24
C GLY A 56 -1.71 -6.08 9.78
N MET A 57 -1.52 -7.18 10.51
CA MET A 57 -0.67 -8.29 10.07
C MET A 57 -1.24 -8.96 8.81
N ILE A 58 -2.57 -9.12 8.69
CA ILE A 58 -3.21 -9.67 7.48
C ILE A 58 -2.95 -8.74 6.29
N PHE A 59 -3.19 -7.43 6.44
CA PHE A 59 -2.92 -6.46 5.37
C PHE A 59 -1.46 -6.42 4.95
N SER A 60 -0.54 -6.55 5.91
CA SER A 60 0.89 -6.70 5.62
C SER A 60 1.17 -7.93 4.78
N VAL A 61 0.60 -9.10 5.10
CA VAL A 61 0.81 -10.32 4.31
C VAL A 61 0.28 -10.16 2.88
N ILE A 62 -0.87 -9.50 2.70
CA ILE A 62 -1.42 -9.17 1.37
C ILE A 62 -0.43 -8.31 0.57
N SER A 63 0.09 -7.24 1.19
CA SER A 63 1.08 -6.34 0.59
C SER A 63 2.41 -7.04 0.29
N GLN A 64 2.82 -7.99 1.13
CA GLN A 64 3.99 -8.84 0.88
C GLN A 64 3.83 -9.76 -0.33
N MET A 65 2.65 -10.36 -0.49
CA MET A 65 2.32 -11.17 -1.66
C MET A 65 2.35 -10.31 -2.93
N GLY A 66 1.68 -9.16 -2.95
CA GLY A 66 1.64 -8.27 -4.10
C GLY A 66 3.03 -7.73 -4.49
N PHE A 67 3.88 -7.42 -3.51
CA PHE A 67 5.27 -7.05 -3.75
C PHE A 67 6.09 -8.16 -4.41
N VAL A 68 5.93 -9.41 -3.98
CA VAL A 68 6.62 -10.56 -4.60
C VAL A 68 6.13 -10.79 -6.03
N VAL A 69 4.82 -10.69 -6.25
CA VAL A 69 4.21 -10.77 -7.59
C VAL A 69 4.78 -9.67 -8.48
N PHE A 70 4.86 -8.43 -8.00
CA PHE A 70 5.44 -7.31 -8.72
C PHE A 70 6.89 -7.57 -9.15
N LEU A 71 7.76 -8.00 -8.23
CA LEU A 71 9.16 -8.28 -8.56
C LEU A 71 9.28 -9.38 -9.63
N THR A 72 8.42 -10.38 -9.53
CA THR A 72 8.37 -11.52 -10.46
C THR A 72 7.91 -11.08 -11.84
N VAL A 73 6.78 -10.37 -11.93
CA VAL A 73 6.24 -9.82 -13.19
C VAL A 73 7.22 -8.84 -13.81
N HIS A 74 7.83 -7.96 -13.03
CA HIS A 74 8.81 -7.00 -13.53
C HIS A 74 10.00 -7.71 -14.19
N ARG A 75 10.50 -8.80 -13.59
CA ARG A 75 11.58 -9.59 -14.16
C ARG A 75 11.18 -10.27 -15.46
N PHE A 76 10.04 -10.97 -15.47
CA PHE A 76 9.56 -11.65 -16.69
C PHE A 76 9.22 -10.66 -17.81
N ALA A 77 8.63 -9.52 -17.49
CA ALA A 77 8.31 -8.49 -18.48
C ALA A 77 9.57 -7.96 -19.16
N LEU A 78 10.65 -7.70 -18.42
CA LEU A 78 11.92 -7.29 -19.01
C LEU A 78 12.55 -8.37 -19.89
N GLU A 79 12.43 -9.64 -19.53
CA GLU A 79 12.89 -10.78 -20.34
C GLU A 79 12.08 -10.93 -21.65
N ILE A 80 10.76 -10.71 -21.61
CA ILE A 80 9.86 -10.79 -22.77
C ILE A 80 10.02 -9.59 -23.71
N PHE A 81 9.91 -8.38 -23.18
CA PHE A 81 9.93 -7.15 -23.98
C PHE A 81 11.34 -6.76 -24.43
N ARG A 82 12.39 -7.26 -23.75
CA ARG A 82 13.81 -6.95 -24.01
C ARG A 82 14.14 -5.45 -24.05
N SER A 83 13.24 -4.60 -23.57
CA SER A 83 13.35 -3.15 -23.59
C SER A 83 12.78 -2.55 -22.32
N HIS A 84 13.64 -1.90 -21.54
CA HIS A 84 13.24 -1.14 -20.36
C HIS A 84 12.30 0.01 -20.70
N SER A 85 12.50 0.66 -21.85
CA SER A 85 11.67 1.80 -22.24
C SER A 85 10.23 1.37 -22.53
N LEU A 86 10.06 0.26 -23.25
CA LEU A 86 8.72 -0.26 -23.57
C LEU A 86 7.98 -0.68 -22.31
N TRP A 87 8.65 -1.39 -21.41
CA TRP A 87 8.04 -1.82 -20.16
C TRP A 87 7.66 -0.63 -19.26
N ASN A 88 8.52 0.38 -19.14
CA ASN A 88 8.19 1.59 -18.39
C ASN A 88 6.98 2.33 -18.98
N THR A 89 6.86 2.40 -20.31
CA THR A 89 5.68 3.01 -20.96
C THR A 89 4.40 2.26 -20.60
N ILE A 90 4.42 0.92 -20.63
CA ILE A 90 3.27 0.09 -20.24
C ILE A 90 2.92 0.32 -18.78
N GLN A 91 3.91 0.34 -17.88
CA GLN A 91 3.68 0.61 -16.46
C GLN A 91 3.05 1.99 -16.24
N LEU A 92 3.53 3.03 -16.91
CA LEU A 92 2.97 4.37 -16.79
C LEU A 92 1.54 4.45 -17.32
N PHE A 93 1.24 3.79 -18.44
CA PHE A 93 -0.12 3.67 -18.96
C PHE A 93 -1.04 3.01 -17.93
N LEU A 94 -0.62 1.89 -17.33
CA LEU A 94 -1.40 1.19 -16.29
C LEU A 94 -1.58 2.05 -15.03
N VAL A 95 -0.59 2.83 -14.63
CA VAL A 95 -0.71 3.78 -13.51
C VAL A 95 -1.81 4.81 -13.79
N ILE A 96 -1.78 5.45 -14.96
CA ILE A 96 -2.78 6.46 -15.34
C ILE A 96 -4.17 5.82 -15.42
N PHE A 97 -4.25 4.64 -16.05
CA PHE A 97 -5.49 3.88 -16.18
C PHE A 97 -6.10 3.54 -14.82
N VAL A 98 -5.31 3.01 -13.88
CA VAL A 98 -5.82 2.67 -12.54
C VAL A 98 -6.23 3.91 -11.74
N LEU A 99 -5.48 5.02 -11.81
CA LEU A 99 -5.88 6.26 -11.14
C LEU A 99 -7.20 6.80 -11.69
N PHE A 100 -7.41 6.70 -13.01
CA PHE A 100 -8.67 7.05 -13.64
C PHE A 100 -9.79 6.10 -13.18
N ASP A 101 -9.57 4.78 -13.22
CA ASP A 101 -10.55 3.77 -12.81
C ASP A 101 -10.99 3.95 -11.36
N LEU A 102 -10.06 4.29 -10.45
CA LEU A 102 -10.39 4.57 -9.05
C LEU A 102 -11.38 5.74 -8.89
N ALA A 103 -11.30 6.78 -9.74
CA ALA A 103 -12.29 7.85 -9.76
C ALA A 103 -13.57 7.41 -10.47
N TYR A 104 -13.43 6.87 -11.68
CA TYR A 104 -14.51 6.64 -12.61
C TYR A 104 -15.43 5.49 -12.17
N LEU A 105 -14.87 4.34 -11.78
CA LEU A 105 -15.67 3.22 -11.29
C LEU A 105 -16.40 3.61 -10.01
N ARG A 106 -15.73 4.32 -9.10
CA ARG A 106 -16.35 4.77 -7.85
C ARG A 106 -17.50 5.76 -8.11
N PHE A 107 -17.33 6.67 -9.06
CA PHE A 107 -18.41 7.54 -9.51
C PHE A 107 -19.56 6.74 -10.14
N LEU A 108 -19.29 5.74 -10.98
CA LEU A 108 -20.33 4.92 -11.59
C LEU A 108 -21.15 4.10 -10.58
N PHE A 109 -20.52 3.58 -9.52
CA PHE A 109 -21.20 2.76 -8.53
C PHE A 109 -21.92 3.56 -7.44
N PHE A 110 -21.47 4.78 -7.14
CA PHE A 110 -21.94 5.53 -5.96
C PHE A 110 -22.36 6.98 -6.24
N GLY A 111 -22.18 7.48 -7.46
CA GLY A 111 -22.44 8.87 -7.85
C GLY A 111 -23.84 9.13 -8.38
N GLU A 112 -24.88 8.62 -7.73
CA GLU A 112 -26.26 8.89 -8.12
C GLU A 112 -26.57 10.39 -7.96
N ASN A 113 -26.49 11.14 -9.07
CA ASN A 113 -26.74 12.59 -9.19
C ASN A 113 -25.72 13.51 -8.47
N GLU A 114 -24.58 12.98 -8.04
CA GLU A 114 -23.51 13.78 -7.45
C GLU A 114 -22.53 14.31 -8.50
N SER A 115 -21.80 15.38 -8.14
CA SER A 115 -20.69 15.86 -8.98
C SER A 115 -19.53 14.86 -8.99
N PHE A 116 -18.74 14.82 -10.06
CA PHE A 116 -17.57 13.94 -10.18
C PHE A 116 -16.42 14.31 -9.22
N LEU A 117 -16.38 15.56 -8.73
CA LEU A 117 -15.25 16.13 -7.98
C LEU A 117 -14.86 15.38 -6.69
N PRO A 118 -15.81 14.95 -5.82
CA PRO A 118 -15.49 14.22 -4.59
C PRO A 118 -14.74 12.90 -4.83
N TYR A 119 -14.98 12.27 -5.98
CA TYR A 119 -14.36 10.99 -6.36
C TYR A 119 -12.89 11.14 -6.79
N LEU A 120 -12.43 12.36 -7.05
CA LEU A 120 -11.03 12.63 -7.41
C LEU A 120 -10.09 12.66 -6.21
N TRP A 121 -10.61 12.89 -4.98
CA TRP A 121 -9.75 13.08 -3.81
C TRP A 121 -8.84 11.87 -3.58
N LEU A 122 -9.42 10.68 -3.66
CA LEU A 122 -8.76 9.43 -3.35
C LEU A 122 -7.64 9.05 -4.36
N PRO A 123 -7.89 9.03 -5.69
CA PRO A 123 -6.83 8.79 -6.65
C PRO A 123 -5.78 9.90 -6.64
N VAL A 124 -6.14 11.17 -6.37
CA VAL A 124 -5.16 12.24 -6.19
C VAL A 124 -4.29 11.97 -4.97
N PHE A 125 -4.87 11.58 -3.84
CA PHE A 125 -4.13 11.21 -2.63
C PHE A 125 -3.14 10.06 -2.88
N ILE A 126 -3.62 8.96 -3.47
CA ILE A 126 -2.78 7.80 -3.82
C ILE A 126 -1.69 8.21 -4.82
N GLY A 127 -2.02 9.00 -5.83
CA GLY A 127 -1.08 9.49 -6.82
C GLY A 127 0.03 10.35 -6.23
N VAL A 128 -0.32 11.32 -5.36
CA VAL A 128 0.66 12.17 -4.66
C VAL A 128 1.55 11.33 -3.75
N PHE A 129 0.97 10.41 -2.98
CA PHE A 129 1.74 9.53 -2.11
C PHE A 129 2.71 8.64 -2.92
N ALA A 130 2.23 8.07 -4.03
CA ALA A 130 3.04 7.28 -4.94
C ALA A 130 4.18 8.09 -5.56
N LEU A 131 3.94 9.35 -5.96
CA LEU A 131 4.98 10.26 -6.47
C LEU A 131 6.08 10.48 -5.43
N ILE A 132 5.70 10.77 -4.18
CA ILE A 132 6.64 11.01 -3.08
C ILE A 132 7.51 9.77 -2.84
N VAL A 133 6.88 8.59 -2.67
CA VAL A 133 7.61 7.33 -2.42
C VAL A 133 8.52 6.97 -3.60
N SER A 134 8.05 7.17 -4.83
CA SER A 134 8.81 6.87 -6.04
C SER A 134 10.00 7.80 -6.22
N TYR A 135 9.86 9.08 -5.85
CA TYR A 135 10.96 10.03 -5.80
C TYR A 135 12.03 9.56 -4.80
N PHE A 136 11.66 9.21 -3.57
CA PHE A 136 12.62 8.70 -2.60
C PHE A 136 13.28 7.40 -3.07
N LYS A 137 12.53 6.51 -3.74
CA LYS A 137 13.09 5.28 -4.30
C LYS A 137 14.10 5.56 -5.42
N GLN A 138 13.79 6.53 -6.29
CA GLN A 138 14.69 6.98 -7.36
C GLN A 138 16.02 7.48 -6.80
N GLN A 139 15.97 8.28 -5.73
CA GLN A 139 17.17 8.82 -5.07
C GLN A 139 18.06 7.73 -4.48
N GLN A 140 17.50 6.59 -4.05
CA GLN A 140 18.25 5.46 -3.49
C GLN A 140 18.88 4.53 -4.55
N SER A 141 18.44 4.60 -5.80
CA SER A 141 18.81 3.62 -6.83
C SER A 141 19.17 4.28 -8.16
N SER A 142 18.20 4.50 -9.04
CA SER A 142 18.45 5.14 -10.34
C SER A 142 17.19 5.79 -10.90
N LYS A 143 17.35 6.67 -11.89
CA LYS A 143 16.20 7.29 -12.57
C LYS A 143 15.18 6.29 -13.12
N LYS A 144 15.65 5.11 -13.52
CA LYS A 144 14.84 4.04 -14.13
C LYS A 144 13.87 3.37 -13.13
N THR A 145 14.13 3.45 -11.82
CA THR A 145 13.27 2.80 -10.81
C THR A 145 12.03 3.62 -10.44
N PHE A 146 11.95 4.88 -10.87
CA PHE A 146 10.83 5.77 -10.53
C PHE A 146 9.49 5.21 -11.04
N VAL A 147 9.41 4.85 -12.32
CA VAL A 147 8.18 4.34 -12.94
C VAL A 147 7.77 3.00 -12.32
N SER A 148 8.74 2.10 -12.10
CA SER A 148 8.47 0.82 -11.42
C SER A 148 7.95 1.00 -10.00
N ALA A 149 8.47 2.00 -9.26
CA ALA A 149 8.00 2.30 -7.91
C ALA A 149 6.58 2.90 -7.94
N MET A 150 6.29 3.80 -8.88
CA MET A 150 4.95 4.36 -9.06
C MET A 150 3.94 3.27 -9.40
N PHE A 151 4.33 2.33 -10.28
CA PHE A 151 3.50 1.19 -10.64
C PHE A 151 3.13 0.34 -9.43
N LEU A 152 4.08 0.05 -8.54
CA LEU A 152 3.77 -0.70 -7.33
C LEU A 152 2.83 0.10 -6.40
N MET A 153 3.16 1.36 -6.14
CA MET A 153 2.40 2.19 -5.21
C MET A 153 0.97 2.50 -5.68
N VAL A 154 0.71 2.45 -6.99
CA VAL A 154 -0.62 2.68 -7.55
C VAL A 154 -1.28 1.36 -7.93
N VAL A 155 -0.75 0.65 -8.93
CA VAL A 155 -1.42 -0.50 -9.56
C VAL A 155 -1.48 -1.68 -8.60
N ILE A 156 -0.34 -2.07 -8.02
CA ILE A 156 -0.28 -3.22 -7.12
C ILE A 156 -1.07 -2.94 -5.84
N THR A 157 -0.93 -1.75 -5.27
CA THR A 157 -1.71 -1.33 -4.09
C THR A 157 -3.22 -1.34 -4.39
N ALA A 158 -3.66 -0.85 -5.55
CA ALA A 158 -5.07 -0.88 -5.93
C ALA A 158 -5.60 -2.32 -6.10
N LEU A 159 -4.79 -3.23 -6.66
CA LEU A 159 -5.14 -4.65 -6.78
C LEU A 159 -5.26 -5.31 -5.40
N GLU A 160 -4.36 -5.01 -4.48
CA GLU A 160 -4.41 -5.48 -3.09
C GLU A 160 -5.63 -4.94 -2.34
N TRP A 161 -5.98 -3.69 -2.61
CA TRP A 161 -7.08 -2.97 -1.98
C TRP A 161 -8.46 -3.25 -2.60
N PHE A 162 -8.49 -4.00 -3.70
CA PHE A 162 -9.71 -4.34 -4.43
C PHE A 162 -10.85 -4.92 -3.57
N PRO A 163 -10.59 -5.76 -2.54
CA PRO A 163 -11.67 -6.25 -1.67
C PRO A 163 -12.40 -5.12 -0.94
N ALA A 164 -11.68 -4.12 -0.42
CA ALA A 164 -12.30 -3.01 0.29
C ALA A 164 -13.05 -2.07 -0.66
N LEU A 165 -12.55 -1.89 -1.89
CA LEU A 165 -13.23 -1.14 -2.95
C LEU A 165 -14.62 -1.70 -3.30
N ARG A 166 -14.84 -3.01 -3.10
CA ARG A 166 -16.13 -3.67 -3.36
C ARG A 166 -17.15 -3.55 -2.24
N VAL A 167 -16.69 -3.51 -0.98
CA VAL A 167 -17.58 -3.46 0.19
C VAL A 167 -18.17 -2.05 0.36
N ASN A 168 -17.46 -1.01 -0.10
CA ASN A 168 -17.87 0.40 -0.04
C ASN A 168 -18.29 0.89 1.36
N GLU A 169 -17.69 0.35 2.40
CA GLU A 169 -17.75 0.90 3.75
C GLU A 169 -16.56 1.83 3.96
N GLU A 170 -16.81 3.09 4.32
CA GLU A 170 -15.79 4.14 4.38
C GLU A 170 -14.68 3.83 5.41
N ASP A 171 -15.05 3.35 6.60
CA ASP A 171 -14.09 2.95 7.62
C ASP A 171 -13.21 1.80 7.15
N TRP A 172 -13.80 0.76 6.52
CA TRP A 172 -13.06 -0.38 6.01
C TRP A 172 -12.13 -0.01 4.85
N LEU A 173 -12.59 0.90 3.98
CA LEU A 173 -11.80 1.46 2.88
C LEU A 173 -10.50 2.07 3.43
N TYR A 174 -10.60 2.96 4.41
CA TYR A 174 -9.41 3.63 4.97
C TYR A 174 -8.59 2.73 5.87
N LEU A 175 -9.23 1.86 6.65
CA LEU A 175 -8.55 0.91 7.54
C LEU A 175 -7.62 -0.02 6.76
N MET A 176 -7.98 -0.39 5.53
CA MET A 176 -7.14 -1.20 4.65
C MET A 176 -6.15 -0.35 3.83
N LEU A 177 -6.55 0.82 3.33
CA LEU A 177 -5.72 1.63 2.43
C LEU A 177 -4.39 2.07 3.08
N PHE A 178 -4.46 2.68 4.26
CA PHE A 178 -3.28 3.24 4.93
C PHE A 178 -2.20 2.20 5.26
N PRO A 179 -2.50 1.03 5.86
CA PRO A 179 -1.49 0.01 6.11
C PRO A 179 -0.94 -0.59 4.82
N LEU A 180 -1.74 -0.76 3.75
CA LEU A 180 -1.22 -1.22 2.46
C LEU A 180 -0.22 -0.22 1.87
N LEU A 181 -0.57 1.07 1.83
CA LEU A 181 0.34 2.13 1.37
C LEU A 181 1.63 2.16 2.20
N GLY A 182 1.51 2.04 3.52
CA GLY A 182 2.65 2.02 4.44
C GLY A 182 3.55 0.81 4.25
N CYS A 183 2.98 -0.40 4.12
CA CYS A 183 3.71 -1.63 3.87
C CYS A 183 4.44 -1.58 2.53
N ASN A 184 3.73 -1.23 1.45
CA ASN A 184 4.31 -1.13 0.10
C ASN A 184 5.43 -0.08 0.02
N ALA A 185 5.24 1.09 0.65
CA ALA A 185 6.26 2.11 0.73
C ALA A 185 7.48 1.62 1.53
N PHE A 186 7.26 0.99 2.68
CA PHE A 186 8.34 0.42 3.48
C PHE A 186 9.10 -0.65 2.70
N GLN A 187 8.41 -1.56 2.01
CA GLN A 187 9.03 -2.60 1.21
C GLN A 187 9.91 -2.02 0.11
N LEU A 188 9.42 -1.02 -0.65
CA LEU A 188 10.20 -0.35 -1.68
C LEU A 188 11.46 0.34 -1.13
N LEU A 189 11.31 1.10 -0.04
CA LEU A 189 12.37 1.98 0.49
C LEU A 189 13.36 1.25 1.41
N ALA A 190 12.92 0.20 2.10
CA ALA A 190 13.77 -0.55 3.02
C ALA A 190 14.51 -1.72 2.35
N MET A 191 14.04 -2.21 1.20
CA MET A 191 14.65 -3.35 0.47
C MET A 191 16.18 -3.25 0.30
N PRO A 192 16.79 -2.08 -0.04
CA PRO A 192 18.25 -1.98 -0.15
C PRO A 192 18.99 -2.31 1.16
N ARG A 193 18.38 -2.08 2.33
CA ARG A 193 18.99 -2.36 3.64
C ARG A 193 19.07 -3.86 3.91
N PHE A 194 18.07 -4.62 3.46
CA PHE A 194 17.99 -6.08 3.65
C PHE A 194 18.64 -6.87 2.51
N SER A 195 18.83 -6.26 1.34
CA SER A 195 19.43 -6.91 0.16
C SER A 195 20.96 -6.84 0.11
N LYS A 196 21.62 -6.06 0.98
CA LYS A 196 23.09 -5.98 1.06
C LYS A 196 23.72 -7.29 1.55
N ALA A 197 23.86 -8.26 0.65
CA ALA A 197 25.11 -8.97 0.53
C ALA A 197 26.12 -7.96 -0.03
N LYS A 198 27.20 -7.70 0.73
CA LYS A 198 28.30 -6.78 0.44
C LYS A 198 28.55 -6.58 -1.06
N ALA A 199 28.43 -5.33 -1.53
CA ALA A 199 29.37 -4.83 -2.51
C ALA A 199 30.67 -4.54 -1.74
N THR A 200 31.52 -5.55 -1.65
CA THR A 200 32.95 -5.42 -1.33
C THR A 200 33.71 -6.05 -2.47
#